data_AF-A0ABD5MEW2-F1
#
_entry.id   AF-A0ABD5MEW2-F1
#
_cell.length_a   1.000
_cell.length_b   1.000
_cell.length_c   1.000
_cell.angle_alpha   90.00
_cell.angle_beta   90.00
_cell.angle_gamma   90.00
#
_symmetry.space_group_name_H-M   'P 1'
#
loop_
_entity.id
_entity.type
_entity.pdbx_description
1 polymer ?
#
loop_
_entity_poly.entity_id
_entity_poly.type
_entity_poly.pdbx_seq_one_letter_code
_entity_poly.pdbx_strand_id
1 'polypeptide(L)'
;MRNESSQHSNLSSKKKLRLLMRSITRSYRRLNGNDVGSVEFADVVPQSMSDQITMMSELVDAVEEDTSLHSVEKETTMSFSKVDDRVSVYSEEAGLMRRLLRHPHFEVESLRGTDGQQIAPNDFEEESITGVKGSLPITALVLQTSLRATSQHSAVVPEGVLRL
;
A
#
# COMPACT_ATOMS: atom_id res chain seq x y z
N MET A 1 1.72 23.96 -30.31
CA MET A 1 1.61 22.49 -30.21
C MET A 1 1.62 22.14 -28.73
N ARG A 2 0.44 21.95 -28.12
CA ARG A 2 0.25 21.59 -26.71
C ARG A 2 -0.85 20.52 -26.64
N ASN A 3 -0.76 19.63 -25.66
CA ASN A 3 -1.81 18.71 -25.17
C ASN A 3 -2.01 17.31 -25.80
N GLU A 4 -0.95 16.53 -25.99
CA GLU A 4 -1.11 15.07 -26.15
C GLU A 4 -0.59 14.25 -24.95
N SER A 5 0.43 14.74 -24.23
CA SER A 5 1.03 14.01 -23.10
C SER A 5 0.14 13.90 -21.86
N SER A 6 -0.71 14.89 -21.58
CA SER A 6 -1.61 14.87 -20.40
C SER A 6 -2.85 13.99 -20.59
N GLN A 7 -3.22 13.63 -21.82
CA GLN A 7 -4.37 12.74 -22.05
C GLN A 7 -4.01 11.27 -21.87
N HIS A 8 -2.76 10.89 -22.18
CA HIS A 8 -2.29 9.51 -22.12
C HIS A 8 -2.06 9.02 -20.67
N SER A 9 -1.57 9.89 -19.78
CA SER A 9 -1.43 9.58 -18.35
C SER A 9 -2.79 9.35 -17.68
N ASN A 10 -3.77 10.21 -18.00
CA ASN A 10 -5.12 10.18 -17.43
C ASN A 10 -5.91 8.93 -17.86
N LEU A 11 -5.74 8.49 -19.12
CA LEU A 11 -6.34 7.24 -19.61
C LEU A 11 -5.73 5.99 -18.97
N SER A 12 -4.43 6.03 -18.69
CA SER A 12 -3.69 4.94 -18.02
C SER A 12 -4.14 4.77 -16.57
N SER A 13 -4.25 5.88 -15.83
CA SER A 13 -4.77 5.89 -14.45
C SER A 13 -6.22 5.43 -14.37
N LYS A 14 -7.09 5.87 -15.29
CA LYS A 14 -8.49 5.41 -15.36
C LYS A 14 -8.62 3.91 -15.65
N LYS A 15 -7.77 3.34 -16.50
CA LYS A 15 -7.75 1.90 -16.76
C LYS A 15 -7.27 1.09 -15.56
N LYS A 16 -6.22 1.56 -14.87
CA LYS A 16 -5.73 0.95 -13.62
C LYS A 16 -6.79 0.98 -12.53
N LEU A 17 -7.44 2.12 -12.34
CA LEU A 17 -8.54 2.30 -11.38
C LEU A 17 -9.69 1.32 -11.67
N ARG A 18 -10.10 1.21 -12.95
CA ARG A 18 -11.17 0.28 -13.36
C ARG A 18 -10.81 -1.19 -13.12
N LEU A 19 -9.55 -1.57 -13.29
CA LEU A 19 -9.05 -2.92 -13.02
C LEU A 19 -9.00 -3.21 -11.51
N LEU A 20 -8.53 -2.27 -10.71
CA LEU A 20 -8.49 -2.36 -9.26
C LEU A 20 -9.90 -2.46 -8.67
N MET A 21 -10.83 -1.62 -9.16
CA MET A 21 -12.25 -1.66 -8.77
C MET A 21 -12.89 -3.01 -9.08
N ARG A 22 -12.63 -3.58 -10.28
CA ARG A 22 -13.14 -4.92 -10.63
C ARG A 22 -12.59 -6.03 -9.73
N SER A 23 -11.40 -5.87 -9.18
CA SER A 23 -10.80 -6.79 -8.21
C SER A 23 -11.47 -6.66 -6.84
N ILE A 24 -11.63 -5.43 -6.35
CA ILE A 24 -12.26 -5.12 -5.05
C ILE A 24 -13.73 -5.57 -5.05
N THR A 25 -14.52 -5.26 -6.10
CA THR A 25 -15.91 -5.71 -6.21
C THR A 25 -16.03 -7.24 -6.24
N ARG A 26 -15.04 -7.95 -6.81
CA ARG A 26 -14.98 -9.42 -6.75
C ARG A 26 -14.71 -9.94 -5.34
N SER A 27 -13.84 -9.28 -4.58
CA SER A 27 -13.55 -9.64 -3.19
C SER A 27 -14.76 -9.39 -2.28
N TYR A 28 -15.44 -8.25 -2.43
CA TYR A 28 -16.67 -7.94 -1.68
C TYR A 28 -17.81 -8.92 -1.97
N ARG A 29 -17.97 -9.37 -3.23
CA ARG A 29 -18.97 -10.39 -3.59
C ARG A 29 -18.67 -11.76 -2.97
N ARG A 30 -17.39 -12.11 -2.77
CA ARG A 30 -16.99 -13.37 -2.13
C ARG A 30 -17.20 -13.37 -0.62
N LEU A 31 -17.11 -12.21 0.03
CA LEU A 31 -17.27 -12.10 1.48
C LEU A 31 -18.74 -12.06 1.93
N ASN A 32 -19.66 -11.56 1.09
CA ASN A 32 -21.04 -11.27 1.52
C ASN A 32 -22.13 -12.26 1.06
N GLY A 33 -21.78 -13.37 0.40
CA GLY A 33 -22.65 -14.56 0.25
C GLY A 33 -24.07 -14.38 -0.32
N ASN A 34 -24.46 -13.19 -0.77
CA ASN A 34 -25.83 -12.90 -1.18
C ASN A 34 -25.98 -13.00 -2.69
N ASP A 35 -26.67 -14.06 -3.09
CA ASP A 35 -27.23 -14.27 -4.42
C ASP A 35 -28.41 -13.31 -4.61
N VAL A 36 -28.11 -12.04 -4.86
CA VAL A 36 -29.09 -11.05 -5.34
C VAL A 36 -28.77 -10.75 -6.79
N GLY A 37 -29.76 -11.00 -7.63
CA GLY A 37 -29.69 -10.94 -9.08
C GLY A 37 -29.03 -9.69 -9.63
N SER A 38 -28.49 -9.86 -10.83
CA SER A 38 -27.80 -8.91 -11.70
C SER A 38 -28.36 -7.48 -11.66
N VAL A 39 -27.96 -6.69 -10.66
CA VAL A 39 -28.00 -5.23 -10.72
C VAL A 39 -26.59 -4.77 -11.09
N GLU A 40 -26.47 -3.96 -12.14
CA GLU A 40 -25.22 -3.32 -12.52
C GLU A 40 -24.78 -2.33 -11.43
N PHE A 41 -24.11 -2.83 -10.38
CA PHE A 41 -23.52 -2.06 -9.29
C PHE A 41 -22.22 -1.34 -9.73
N ALA A 42 -22.19 -0.78 -10.93
CA ALA A 42 -20.99 -0.12 -11.44
C ALA A 42 -20.72 1.24 -10.80
N ASP A 43 -21.72 1.92 -10.22
CA ASP A 43 -21.61 3.37 -9.99
C ASP A 43 -22.03 3.88 -8.60
N VAL A 44 -21.61 3.22 -7.51
CA VAL A 44 -21.58 3.90 -6.19
C VAL A 44 -20.37 3.44 -5.38
N VAL A 45 -19.18 3.92 -5.73
CA VAL A 45 -18.08 3.95 -4.75
C VAL A 45 -18.33 5.19 -3.89
N PRO A 46 -18.46 5.08 -2.57
CA PRO A 46 -18.55 6.24 -1.69
C PRO A 46 -17.37 7.18 -1.97
N GLN A 47 -17.60 8.49 -2.06
CA GLN A 47 -16.54 9.47 -2.35
C GLN A 47 -15.33 9.29 -1.42
N SER A 48 -15.59 9.06 -0.13
CA SER A 48 -14.56 8.76 0.88
C SER A 48 -13.67 7.55 0.56
N MET A 49 -14.19 6.49 -0.09
CA MET A 49 -13.34 5.35 -0.50
C MET A 49 -12.52 5.68 -1.75
N SER A 50 -13.12 6.40 -2.71
CA SER A 50 -12.43 6.85 -3.92
C SER A 50 -11.26 7.77 -3.60
N ASP A 51 -11.45 8.67 -2.63
CA ASP A 51 -10.44 9.62 -2.17
C ASP A 51 -9.26 8.87 -1.51
N GLN A 52 -9.54 7.89 -0.65
CA GLN A 52 -8.51 7.04 -0.03
C GLN A 52 -7.70 6.23 -1.05
N ILE A 53 -8.36 5.68 -2.08
CA ILE A 53 -7.70 4.91 -3.13
C ILE A 53 -6.77 5.80 -3.97
N THR A 54 -7.22 7.03 -4.24
CA THR A 54 -6.45 8.00 -5.02
C THR A 54 -5.22 8.44 -4.24
N MET A 55 -5.41 8.83 -2.97
CA MET A 55 -4.32 9.18 -2.05
C MET A 55 -3.28 8.05 -1.94
N MET A 56 -3.70 6.80 -1.74
CA MET A 56 -2.74 5.69 -1.60
C MET A 56 -1.95 5.43 -2.89
N SER A 57 -2.56 5.64 -4.07
CA SER A 57 -1.85 5.54 -5.33
C SER A 57 -0.79 6.63 -5.47
N GLU A 58 -1.11 7.86 -5.06
CA GLU A 58 -0.19 9.00 -5.06
C GLU A 58 1.00 8.73 -4.14
N LEU A 59 0.75 8.24 -2.91
CA LEU A 59 1.81 7.86 -1.98
C LEU A 59 2.72 6.77 -2.55
N VAL A 60 2.15 5.74 -3.19
CA VAL A 60 2.93 4.65 -3.81
C VAL A 60 3.83 5.17 -4.93
N ASP A 61 3.33 6.10 -5.73
CA ASP A 61 4.05 6.67 -6.87
C ASP A 61 5.15 7.65 -6.40
N ALA A 62 4.96 8.31 -5.25
CA ALA A 62 5.92 9.19 -4.61
C ALA A 62 7.05 8.48 -3.83
N VAL A 63 6.98 7.15 -3.67
CA VAL A 63 8.04 6.40 -3.00
C VAL A 63 9.33 6.43 -3.82
N GLU A 64 10.42 6.87 -3.20
CA GLU A 64 11.78 6.85 -3.74
C GLU A 64 12.77 6.17 -2.77
N GLU A 65 13.94 5.83 -3.29
CA GLU A 65 15.04 5.37 -2.44
C GLU A 65 15.76 6.58 -1.85
N ASP A 66 16.00 6.59 -0.55
CA ASP A 66 16.91 7.56 0.05
C ASP A 66 18.33 7.30 -0.48
N THR A 67 18.85 8.23 -1.29
CA THR A 67 20.21 8.14 -1.84
C THR A 67 21.28 8.68 -0.89
N SER A 68 20.87 9.32 0.21
CA SER A 68 21.78 9.78 1.25
C SER A 68 22.17 8.66 2.23
N LEU A 69 21.38 7.58 2.26
CA LEU A 69 21.62 6.40 3.10
C LEU A 69 22.21 5.24 2.28
N HIS A 70 23.26 4.63 2.80
CA HIS A 70 23.77 3.35 2.33
C HIS A 70 22.79 2.22 2.66
N SER A 71 22.85 1.11 1.92
CA SER A 71 21.97 -0.05 2.15
C SER A 71 22.04 -0.63 3.57
N VAL A 72 23.18 -0.47 4.25
CA VAL A 72 23.36 -0.92 5.65
C VAL A 72 22.73 0.02 6.67
N GLU A 73 22.50 1.27 6.28
CA GLU A 73 21.91 2.31 7.14
C GLU A 73 20.39 2.31 7.06
N LYS A 74 19.82 1.73 5.99
CA LYS A 74 18.37 1.61 5.81
C LYS A 74 17.79 0.64 6.82
N GLU A 75 16.78 1.11 7.55
CA GLU A 75 16.13 0.33 8.57
C GLU A 75 14.76 -0.20 8.11
N THR A 76 14.42 -1.39 8.60
CA THR A 76 13.05 -1.85 8.68
C THR A 76 12.79 -2.36 10.10
N THR A 77 11.88 -1.70 10.81
CA THR A 77 11.54 -2.03 12.19
C THR A 77 10.12 -2.57 12.23
N MET A 78 9.91 -3.70 12.93
CA MET A 78 8.59 -4.24 13.21
C MET A 78 8.45 -4.39 14.72
N SER A 79 7.41 -3.81 15.29
CA SER A 79 7.12 -3.92 16.72
C SER A 79 5.68 -4.39 16.93
N PHE A 80 5.53 -5.34 17.84
CA PHE A 80 4.24 -5.90 18.23
C PHE A 80 4.25 -6.15 19.74
N SER A 81 3.10 -6.03 20.38
CA SER A 81 2.93 -6.33 21.79
C SER A 81 1.98 -7.53 21.96
N LYS A 82 1.99 -8.17 23.13
CA LYS A 82 1.06 -9.29 23.41
C LYS A 82 -0.40 -8.86 23.55
N VAL A 83 -0.64 -7.57 23.80
CA VAL A 83 -1.98 -7.03 24.05
C VAL A 83 -2.58 -6.39 22.81
N ASP A 84 -1.75 -6.03 21.83
CA ASP A 84 -2.18 -5.46 20.57
C ASP A 84 -2.37 -6.54 19.50
N ASP A 85 -3.47 -6.44 18.77
CA ASP A 85 -3.79 -7.27 17.61
C ASP A 85 -3.15 -6.74 16.31
N ARG A 86 -2.30 -5.72 16.42
CA ARG A 86 -1.63 -5.04 15.30
C ARG A 86 -0.12 -5.01 15.48
N VAL A 87 0.59 -5.03 14.36
CA VAL A 87 2.03 -4.78 14.29
C VAL A 87 2.26 -3.38 13.72
N SER A 88 3.12 -2.60 14.39
CA SER A 88 3.63 -1.34 13.87
C SER A 88 4.88 -1.62 13.04
N VAL A 89 4.93 -1.01 11.85
CA VAL A 89 6.01 -1.20 10.88
C VAL A 89 6.55 0.16 10.45
N TYR A 90 7.87 0.27 10.47
CA TYR A 90 8.63 1.34 9.84
C TYR A 90 9.55 0.73 8.78
N SER A 91 9.70 1.39 7.63
CA SER A 91 10.59 0.93 6.56
C SER A 91 11.12 2.10 5.75
N GLU A 92 12.41 2.06 5.44
CA GLU A 92 13.11 2.96 4.50
C GLU A 92 13.45 2.26 3.17
N GLU A 93 13.20 0.95 3.08
CA GLU A 93 13.40 0.21 1.83
C GLU A 93 12.25 0.48 0.85
N ALA A 94 12.53 1.07 -0.31
CA ALA A 94 11.49 1.48 -1.26
C ALA A 94 10.69 0.30 -1.82
N GLY A 95 11.31 -0.88 -1.88
CA GLY A 95 10.63 -2.12 -2.24
C GLY A 95 9.56 -2.53 -1.22
N LEU A 96 9.86 -2.45 0.07
CA LEU A 96 8.94 -2.79 1.15
C LEU A 96 7.89 -1.69 1.36
N MET A 97 8.28 -0.41 1.31
CA MET A 97 7.34 0.72 1.39
C MET A 97 6.19 0.58 0.38
N ARG A 98 6.51 0.34 -0.91
CA ARG A 98 5.48 0.15 -1.95
C ARG A 98 4.60 -1.07 -1.71
N ARG A 99 5.12 -2.13 -1.06
CA ARG A 99 4.32 -3.32 -0.71
C ARG A 99 3.38 -3.03 0.45
N LEU A 100 3.85 -2.31 1.47
CA LEU A 100 3.06 -1.88 2.62
C LEU A 100 1.93 -0.95 2.19
N LEU A 101 2.24 0.13 1.45
CA LEU A 101 1.23 1.08 0.96
C LEU A 101 0.18 0.43 0.04
N ARG A 102 0.53 -0.63 -0.69
CA ARG A 102 -0.43 -1.40 -1.52
C ARG A 102 -1.24 -2.42 -0.73
N HIS A 103 -0.91 -2.67 0.53
CA HIS A 103 -1.55 -3.70 1.32
C HIS A 103 -2.92 -3.21 1.84
N PRO A 104 -4.01 -3.99 1.65
CA PRO A 104 -5.38 -3.51 1.91
C PRO A 104 -5.69 -3.21 3.38
N HIS A 105 -4.90 -3.75 4.31
CA HIS A 105 -5.07 -3.53 5.75
C HIS A 105 -3.95 -2.67 6.35
N PHE A 106 -3.09 -2.10 5.52
CA PHE A 106 -2.07 -1.20 6.02
C PHE A 106 -2.65 0.18 6.25
N GLU A 107 -2.54 0.65 7.48
CA GLU A 107 -2.97 1.97 7.91
C GLU A 107 -1.73 2.83 8.08
N VAL A 108 -1.58 3.84 7.22
CA VAL A 108 -0.43 4.76 7.24
C VAL A 108 -0.58 5.71 8.42
N GLU A 109 0.44 5.76 9.27
CA GLU A 109 0.49 6.68 10.41
C GLU A 109 1.30 7.94 10.07
N SER A 110 2.42 7.78 9.35
CA SER A 110 3.27 8.89 8.94
C SER A 110 4.21 8.51 7.81
N LEU A 111 4.73 9.51 7.13
CA LEU A 111 5.69 9.43 6.04
C LEU A 111 7.00 10.10 6.49
N ARG A 112 8.11 9.76 5.85
CA ARG A 112 9.39 10.47 5.97
C ARG A 112 9.75 11.07 4.62
N GLY A 113 10.00 12.37 4.59
CA GLY A 113 10.47 13.10 3.40
C GLY A 113 11.98 12.96 3.18
N THR A 114 12.48 13.47 2.07
CA THR A 114 13.91 13.43 1.71
C THR A 114 14.83 14.18 2.65
N ASP A 115 14.31 15.17 3.38
CA ASP A 115 15.03 15.91 4.42
C ASP A 115 15.01 15.19 5.78
N GLY A 116 14.37 14.03 5.85
CA GLY A 116 14.19 13.23 7.05
C GLY A 116 13.05 13.68 7.95
N GLN A 117 12.27 14.70 7.56
CA GLN A 117 11.11 15.15 8.33
C GLN A 117 9.96 14.16 8.26
N GLN A 118 9.21 14.10 9.36
CA GLN A 118 8.03 13.27 9.46
C GLN A 118 6.80 14.06 9.01
N ILE A 119 6.06 13.52 8.05
CA ILE A 119 4.92 14.16 7.40
C ILE A 119 3.67 13.34 7.73
N ALA A 120 2.60 13.99 8.18
CA ALA A 120 1.32 13.31 8.33
C ALA A 120 0.75 12.97 6.95
N PRO A 121 0.09 11.82 6.74
CA PRO A 121 -0.36 11.43 5.40
C PRO A 121 -1.27 12.46 4.72
N ASN A 122 -2.10 13.16 5.51
CA ASN A 122 -3.02 14.19 5.01
C ASN A 122 -2.33 15.51 4.63
N ASP A 123 -1.09 15.72 5.08
CA ASP A 123 -0.29 16.91 4.81
C ASP A 123 0.73 16.65 3.68
N PHE A 124 0.56 15.55 2.93
CA PHE A 124 1.43 15.18 1.83
C PHE A 124 1.20 16.09 0.62
N GLU A 125 2.23 16.83 0.20
CA GLU A 125 2.18 17.80 -0.91
C GLU A 125 3.00 17.35 -2.14
N GLU A 126 2.95 16.06 -2.49
CA GLU A 126 3.62 15.49 -3.69
C GLU A 126 5.17 15.45 -3.64
N GLU A 127 5.77 15.43 -2.45
CA GLU A 127 7.23 15.26 -2.27
C GLU A 127 7.67 13.79 -2.32
N SER A 128 8.98 13.54 -2.45
CA SER A 128 9.54 12.18 -2.43
C SER A 128 9.45 11.57 -1.02
N ILE A 129 8.89 10.37 -0.94
CA ILE A 129 8.76 9.60 0.31
C ILE A 129 9.93 8.62 0.41
N THR A 130 10.73 8.77 1.47
CA THR A 130 11.91 7.94 1.75
C THR A 130 11.72 7.01 2.94
N GLY A 131 10.59 7.12 3.65
CA GLY A 131 10.22 6.22 4.74
C GLY A 131 8.71 6.19 4.95
N VAL A 132 8.19 5.06 5.42
CA VAL A 132 6.77 4.90 5.75
C VAL A 132 6.65 4.24 7.11
N LYS A 133 5.77 4.79 7.95
CA LYS A 133 5.34 4.19 9.21
C LYS A 133 3.83 3.93 9.18
N GLY A 134 3.42 2.79 9.67
CA GLY A 134 2.01 2.44 9.81
C GLY A 134 1.80 1.16 10.59
N SER A 135 0.58 0.63 10.50
CA SER A 135 0.23 -0.63 11.15
C SER A 135 -0.55 -1.56 10.24
N LEU A 136 -0.45 -2.86 10.50
CA LEU A 136 -1.31 -3.90 9.91
C LEU A 136 -1.76 -4.88 10.99
N PRO A 137 -2.87 -5.60 10.79
CA PRO A 137 -3.25 -6.71 11.65
C PRO A 137 -2.10 -7.72 11.77
N ILE A 138 -1.84 -8.23 12.97
CA ILE A 138 -0.74 -9.18 13.21
C ILE A 138 -0.87 -10.44 12.34
N THR A 139 -2.10 -10.80 11.94
CA THR A 139 -2.42 -11.92 11.07
C THR A 139 -1.95 -11.75 9.62
N ALA A 140 -1.68 -10.51 9.18
CA ALA A 140 -1.16 -10.22 7.85
C ALA A 140 0.38 -10.33 7.78
N LEU A 141 1.05 -10.61 8.90
CA LEU A 141 2.50 -10.80 8.95
C LEU A 141 2.85 -12.30 8.94
N VAL A 142 3.69 -12.71 7.98
CA VAL A 142 4.31 -14.04 7.97
C VAL A 142 5.80 -13.88 8.19
N LEU A 143 6.26 -14.16 9.41
CA LEU A 143 7.69 -14.22 9.72
C LEU A 143 8.23 -15.61 9.36
N GLN A 144 8.92 -15.72 8.23
CA GLN A 144 9.61 -16.96 7.88
C GLN A 144 10.95 -17.05 8.62
N THR A 145 11.10 -18.07 9.46
CA THR A 145 12.30 -18.32 10.28
C THR A 145 13.42 -19.06 9.53
N SER A 146 13.14 -19.59 8.33
CA SER A 146 14.17 -20.20 7.49
C SER A 146 14.97 -19.12 6.75
N LEU A 147 16.28 -19.09 6.98
CA LEU A 147 17.21 -18.30 6.19
C LEU A 147 17.07 -18.66 4.71
N ARG A 148 16.78 -17.65 3.87
CA ARG A 148 16.82 -17.82 2.42
C ARG A 148 18.28 -17.98 2.00
N ALA A 149 18.54 -18.90 1.08
CA ALA A 149 19.83 -18.98 0.39
C ALA A 149 20.07 -17.78 -0.55
N THR A 150 19.09 -16.89 -0.71
CA THR A 150 19.09 -15.76 -1.64
C THR A 150 18.57 -14.48 -0.98
N SER A 151 19.22 -13.35 -1.24
CA SER A 151 18.98 -12.01 -0.66
C SER A 151 17.71 -11.28 -1.14
N GLN A 152 16.72 -11.97 -1.72
CA GLN A 152 15.50 -11.31 -2.19
C GLN A 152 14.49 -11.07 -1.06
N HIS A 153 13.93 -9.85 -1.02
CA HIS A 153 12.97 -9.41 0.00
C HIS A 153 11.76 -10.35 0.12
N SER A 154 11.39 -10.72 1.34
CA SER A 154 10.20 -11.52 1.67
C SER A 154 8.91 -10.91 1.11
N ALA A 155 8.02 -11.77 0.62
CA ALA A 155 6.71 -11.34 0.14
C ALA A 155 5.84 -10.90 1.33
N VAL A 156 5.22 -9.73 1.21
CA VAL A 156 4.08 -9.36 2.06
C VAL A 156 2.87 -10.10 1.48
N VAL A 157 2.29 -11.01 2.25
CA VAL A 157 1.25 -11.92 1.77
C VAL A 157 -0.11 -11.35 2.17
N PRO A 158 -1.00 -11.04 1.21
CA PRO A 158 -2.37 -10.66 1.53
C PRO A 158 -3.13 -11.86 2.15
N GLU A 159 -4.08 -11.58 3.03
CA GLU A 159 -4.90 -12.60 3.71
C GLU A 159 -5.56 -13.54 2.67
N GLY A 160 -5.23 -14.84 2.74
CA GLY A 160 -5.82 -15.87 1.86
C GLY A 160 -4.87 -16.87 1.19
N VAL A 161 -3.54 -16.79 1.41
CA VAL A 161 -2.57 -17.70 0.74
C VAL A 161 -1.92 -18.72 1.70
N LEU A 162 -2.26 -18.72 2.99
CA LEU A 162 -1.88 -19.82 3.89
C LEU A 162 -2.90 -20.96 3.74
N ARG A 163 -2.66 -21.86 2.79
CA ARG A 163 -3.21 -23.22 2.86
C ARG A 163 -2.20 -24.09 3.62
N LEU A 164 -2.64 -24.59 4.77
CA LEU A 164 -1.96 -25.63 5.55
C LEU A 164 -1.83 -26.92 4.73
#